data_AF-X1MH15-F1
#
_entry.id   AF-X1MH15-F1
#
_cell.length_a   1.000
_cell.length_b   1.000
_cell.length_c   1.000
_cell.angle_alpha   90.00
_cell.angle_beta   90.00
_cell.angle_gamma   90.00
#
_symmetry.space_group_name_H-M   'P 1'
#
loop_
_entity.id
_entity.type
_entity.pdbx_description
1 polymer ?
#
loop_
_entity_poly.entity_id
_entity_poly.type
_entity_poly.pdbx_seq_one_letter_code
_entity_poly.pdbx_strand_id
1 'polypeptide(L)'
;EDSEARALLSLMGCEGTGPVLVQPLGHYEEALGVLMVGNGVSGREFTEGDRQVGRTLGSQIALAIQNARAHQALETKVQQMARALRAQEAEAKKQRAALEVEVKKSQGEMLLSAQKLYEQERAAKRARKALEEAARDRVMSLRNAVKKSRAEREALLDRIGDLEREAALAQGLSDDSGSETVLEDMTCGVVIGDASGNIGRINTTASQMLHVSPETTLSKPLWDLVRDERWHKSIEELATKPHDMVVTTVEVGNRVLRAILSSMASAQEE
;
A
#
# COMPACT_ATOMS: atom_id res chain seq x y z
N GLU A 1 -24.89 47.68 -91.62
CA GLU A 1 -25.44 48.18 -90.34
C GLU A 1 -26.96 48.39 -90.39
N ASP A 2 -27.54 48.86 -91.51
CA ASP A 2 -28.98 49.19 -91.61
C ASP A 2 -29.98 48.00 -91.63
N SER A 3 -29.55 46.76 -91.89
CA SER A 3 -30.48 45.61 -91.99
C SER A 3 -30.90 45.03 -90.63
N GLU A 4 -30.01 45.02 -89.64
CA GLU A 4 -30.31 44.51 -88.29
C GLU A 4 -31.22 45.47 -87.51
N ALA A 5 -31.00 46.78 -87.65
CA ALA A 5 -31.88 47.80 -87.09
C ALA A 5 -33.30 47.70 -87.68
N ARG A 6 -33.41 47.49 -89.00
CA ARG A 6 -34.70 47.25 -89.68
C ARG A 6 -35.40 45.97 -89.20
N ALA A 7 -34.66 44.89 -88.95
CA ALA A 7 -35.23 43.65 -88.42
C ALA A 7 -35.79 43.84 -87.00
N LEU A 8 -35.07 44.55 -86.13
CA LEU A 8 -35.55 44.89 -84.77
C LEU A 8 -36.80 45.78 -84.81
N LEU A 9 -36.85 46.78 -85.71
CA LEU A 9 -38.03 47.65 -85.88
C LEU A 9 -39.25 46.90 -86.41
N SER A 10 -39.05 45.94 -87.32
CA SER A 10 -40.11 45.07 -87.82
C SER A 10 -40.66 44.15 -86.72
N LEU A 11 -39.79 43.61 -85.86
CA LEU A 11 -40.19 42.83 -84.68
C LEU A 11 -40.97 43.66 -83.64
N MET A 12 -40.74 44.98 -83.59
CA MET A 12 -41.50 45.93 -82.76
C MET A 12 -42.82 46.40 -83.41
N GLY A 13 -43.20 45.85 -84.58
CA GLY A 13 -44.47 46.16 -85.25
C GLY A 13 -44.48 47.44 -86.09
N CYS A 14 -43.30 48.00 -86.42
CA CYS A 14 -43.20 49.13 -87.35
C CYS A 14 -43.03 48.62 -88.79
N GLU A 15 -44.07 48.71 -89.62
CA GLU A 15 -44.06 48.23 -91.02
C GLU A 15 -43.40 49.20 -92.02
N GLY A 16 -43.01 50.41 -91.60
CA GLY A 16 -42.44 51.45 -92.46
C GLY A 16 -41.01 51.87 -92.07
N THR A 17 -40.22 52.32 -93.06
CA THR A 17 -38.91 52.98 -92.86
C THR A 17 -39.10 54.44 -92.43
N GLY A 18 -39.64 54.64 -91.23
CA GLY A 18 -39.70 55.95 -90.59
C GLY A 18 -38.40 56.29 -89.86
N PRO A 19 -38.18 57.57 -89.51
CA PRO A 19 -37.06 57.96 -88.66
C PRO A 19 -37.15 57.27 -87.29
N VAL A 20 -35.99 56.97 -86.70
CA VAL A 20 -35.85 56.23 -85.45
C VAL A 20 -35.03 57.05 -84.46
N LEU A 21 -35.53 57.18 -83.24
CA LEU A 21 -34.80 57.73 -82.12
C LEU A 21 -34.27 56.58 -81.27
N VAL A 22 -32.95 56.55 -81.11
CA VAL A 22 -32.25 55.58 -80.26
C VAL A 22 -31.69 56.32 -79.07
N GLN A 23 -32.15 55.94 -77.87
CA GLN A 23 -31.74 56.55 -76.62
C GLN A 23 -31.13 55.50 -75.69
N PRO A 24 -29.84 55.57 -75.33
CA PRO A 24 -29.26 54.65 -74.36
C PRO A 24 -29.90 54.81 -72.98
N LEU A 25 -30.10 53.68 -72.31
CA LEU A 25 -30.54 53.60 -70.92
C LEU A 25 -29.30 53.33 -70.06
N GLY A 26 -28.80 54.33 -69.34
CA GLY A 26 -27.61 54.18 -68.50
C GLY A 26 -26.93 55.50 -68.21
N HIS A 27 -25.79 55.43 -67.52
CA HIS A 27 -24.91 56.56 -67.25
C HIS A 27 -23.47 56.13 -67.54
N TYR A 28 -22.70 57.02 -68.17
CA TYR A 28 -21.26 56.88 -68.41
C TYR A 28 -20.81 55.53 -69.02
N GLU A 29 -20.32 54.59 -68.20
CA GLU A 29 -19.55 53.40 -68.64
C GLU A 29 -20.36 52.10 -68.76
N GLU A 30 -21.62 52.05 -68.32
CA GLU A 30 -22.48 50.86 -68.46
C GLU A 30 -23.86 51.23 -69.04
N ALA A 31 -24.10 50.82 -70.29
CA ALA A 31 -25.44 50.85 -70.88
C ALA A 31 -26.25 49.66 -70.33
N LEU A 32 -27.29 49.94 -69.55
CA LEU A 32 -28.27 48.94 -69.09
C LEU A 32 -29.10 48.38 -70.25
N GLY A 33 -29.23 49.16 -71.33
CA GLY A 33 -29.99 48.82 -72.52
C GLY A 33 -30.20 50.04 -73.40
N VAL A 34 -31.16 49.95 -74.33
CA VAL A 34 -31.50 51.03 -75.26
C VAL A 34 -33.02 51.16 -75.38
N LEU A 35 -33.51 52.39 -75.43
CA LEU A 35 -34.88 52.75 -75.76
C LEU A 35 -34.93 53.16 -77.23
N MET A 36 -35.69 52.43 -78.03
CA MET A 36 -35.90 52.73 -79.45
C MET A 36 -37.32 53.23 -79.67
N VAL A 37 -37.46 54.33 -80.38
CA VAL A 37 -38.77 54.89 -80.76
C VAL A 37 -38.78 55.06 -82.28
N GLY A 38 -39.64 54.32 -82.97
CA GLY A 38 -39.84 54.44 -84.42
C GLY A 38 -41.07 55.30 -84.73
N ASN A 39 -40.94 56.24 -85.67
CA ASN A 39 -42.07 57.02 -86.18
C ASN A 39 -42.49 56.55 -87.58
N GLY A 40 -42.94 55.30 -87.68
CA GLY A 40 -43.37 54.69 -88.96
C GLY A 40 -44.72 55.21 -89.49
N VAL A 41 -45.54 55.84 -88.64
CA VAL A 41 -46.91 56.27 -88.98
C VAL A 41 -46.94 57.64 -89.65
N SER A 42 -46.24 58.63 -89.10
CA SER A 42 -46.23 60.00 -89.64
C SER A 42 -45.01 60.32 -90.48
N GLY A 43 -43.93 59.53 -90.37
CA GLY A 43 -42.67 59.74 -91.11
C GLY A 43 -41.90 61.01 -90.72
N ARG A 44 -42.38 61.80 -89.77
CA ARG A 44 -41.75 63.05 -89.33
C ARG A 44 -40.44 62.80 -88.58
N GLU A 45 -39.40 63.54 -88.93
CA GLU A 45 -38.12 63.52 -88.21
C GLU A 45 -38.27 63.97 -86.75
N PHE A 46 -37.51 63.33 -85.87
CA PHE A 46 -37.46 63.71 -84.46
C PHE A 46 -36.77 65.08 -84.32
N THR A 47 -37.45 65.99 -83.61
CA THR A 47 -36.91 67.30 -83.27
C THR A 47 -35.97 67.22 -82.08
N GLU A 48 -35.26 68.33 -81.79
CA GLU A 48 -34.42 68.42 -80.58
C GLU A 48 -35.25 68.30 -79.30
N GLY A 49 -36.49 68.80 -79.30
CA GLY A 49 -37.43 68.62 -78.19
C GLY A 49 -37.74 67.14 -77.94
N ASP A 50 -38.00 66.38 -79.01
CA ASP A 50 -38.28 64.94 -78.91
C ASP A 50 -37.06 64.17 -78.40
N ARG A 51 -35.86 64.54 -78.85
CA ARG A 51 -34.60 63.98 -78.31
C ARG A 51 -34.42 64.29 -76.83
N GLN A 52 -34.75 65.50 -76.39
CA GLN A 52 -34.63 65.90 -74.99
C GLN A 52 -35.62 65.15 -74.09
N VAL A 53 -36.85 64.94 -74.57
CA VAL A 53 -37.84 64.08 -73.89
C VAL A 53 -37.33 62.63 -73.82
N GLY A 54 -36.82 62.09 -74.93
CA GLY A 54 -36.19 60.78 -74.99
C GLY A 54 -35.08 60.62 -73.96
N ARG A 55 -34.14 61.57 -73.89
CA ARG A 55 -33.05 61.59 -72.89
C ARG A 55 -33.56 61.56 -71.46
N THR A 56 -34.58 62.36 -71.17
CA THR A 56 -35.18 62.45 -69.83
C THR A 56 -35.85 61.14 -69.44
N LEU A 57 -36.68 60.58 -70.32
CA LEU A 57 -37.34 59.30 -70.11
C LEU A 57 -36.33 58.16 -69.98
N GLY A 58 -35.32 58.13 -70.85
CA GLY A 58 -34.27 57.12 -70.82
C GLY A 58 -33.51 57.14 -69.49
N SER A 59 -33.20 58.33 -68.99
CA SER A 59 -32.55 58.51 -67.68
C SER A 59 -33.44 58.03 -66.52
N GLN A 60 -34.74 58.35 -66.56
CA GLN A 60 -35.69 57.91 -65.54
C GLN A 60 -35.93 56.39 -65.55
N ILE A 61 -36.06 55.79 -66.74
CA ILE A 61 -36.21 54.34 -66.90
C ILE A 61 -34.96 53.61 -66.41
N ALA A 62 -33.76 54.09 -66.80
CA ALA A 62 -32.49 53.55 -66.34
C ALA A 62 -32.40 53.54 -64.81
N LEU A 63 -32.72 54.67 -64.17
CA LEU A 63 -32.73 54.81 -62.72
C LEU A 63 -33.75 53.86 -62.05
N ALA A 64 -34.96 53.75 -62.60
CA ALA A 64 -36.00 52.86 -62.09
C ALA A 64 -35.57 51.39 -62.14
N ILE A 65 -34.94 50.95 -63.24
CA ILE A 65 -34.40 49.59 -63.39
C ILE A 65 -33.27 49.34 -62.40
N GLN A 66 -32.34 50.29 -62.24
CA GLN A 66 -31.26 50.16 -61.25
C GLN A 66 -31.81 50.06 -59.83
N ASN A 67 -32.78 50.90 -59.47
CA ASN A 67 -33.41 50.86 -58.16
C ASN A 67 -34.14 49.54 -57.92
N ALA A 68 -34.88 49.02 -58.90
CA ALA A 68 -35.55 47.72 -58.79
C ALA A 68 -34.54 46.58 -58.59
N ARG A 69 -33.45 46.56 -59.36
CA ARG A 69 -32.37 45.56 -59.22
C ARG A 69 -31.68 45.67 -57.86
N ALA A 70 -31.36 46.88 -57.42
CA ALA A 70 -30.74 47.13 -56.12
C ALA A 70 -31.65 46.71 -54.97
N HIS A 71 -32.95 47.00 -55.06
CA HIS A 71 -33.94 46.60 -54.07
C HIS A 71 -34.07 45.06 -54.00
N GLN A 72 -34.15 44.40 -55.16
CA GLN A 72 -34.24 42.93 -55.21
C GLN A 72 -32.97 42.25 -54.66
N ALA A 73 -31.80 42.81 -54.95
CA ALA A 73 -30.54 42.34 -54.39
C ALA A 73 -30.49 42.53 -52.86
N LEU A 74 -30.97 43.67 -52.37
CA LEU A 74 -31.07 43.96 -50.94
C LEU A 74 -32.05 43.00 -50.24
N GLU A 75 -33.25 42.81 -50.79
CA GLU A 75 -34.24 41.86 -50.26
C GLU A 75 -33.67 40.44 -50.19
N THR A 76 -32.98 39.99 -51.25
CA THR A 76 -32.34 38.68 -51.28
C THR A 76 -31.29 38.57 -50.17
N LYS A 77 -30.46 39.60 -49.98
CA LYS A 77 -29.43 39.62 -48.92
C LYS A 77 -30.05 39.63 -47.53
N VAL A 78 -31.12 40.40 -47.32
CA VAL A 78 -31.87 40.42 -46.05
C VAL A 78 -32.47 39.05 -45.76
N GLN A 79 -33.07 38.39 -46.75
CA GLN A 79 -33.61 37.04 -46.59
C GLN A 79 -32.52 36.02 -46.27
N GLN A 80 -31.36 36.10 -46.94
CA GLN A 80 -30.21 35.23 -46.66
C GLN A 80 -29.68 35.44 -45.24
N MET A 81 -29.50 36.69 -44.81
CA MET A 81 -29.06 37.03 -43.46
C MET A 81 -30.07 36.57 -42.40
N ALA A 82 -31.37 36.76 -42.63
CA ALA A 82 -32.41 36.30 -41.72
C ALA A 82 -32.41 34.76 -41.58
N ARG A 83 -32.18 34.03 -42.69
CA ARG A 83 -32.04 32.56 -42.66
C ARG A 83 -30.78 32.13 -41.90
N ALA A 84 -29.65 32.77 -42.16
CA ALA A 84 -28.40 32.48 -41.48
C ALA A 84 -28.49 32.73 -39.97
N LEU A 85 -29.10 33.86 -39.56
CA LEU A 85 -29.30 34.19 -38.15
C LEU A 85 -30.18 33.14 -37.46
N ARG A 86 -31.32 32.76 -38.06
CA ARG A 86 -32.18 31.71 -37.50
C ARG A 86 -31.46 30.37 -37.35
N ALA A 87 -30.62 30.01 -38.32
CA ALA A 87 -29.82 28.78 -38.24
C ALA A 87 -28.80 28.86 -37.09
N GLN A 88 -28.13 30.00 -36.93
CA GLN A 88 -27.18 30.24 -35.84
C GLN A 88 -27.86 30.21 -34.47
N GLU A 89 -29.03 30.85 -34.34
CA GLU A 89 -29.83 30.85 -33.11
C GLU A 89 -30.29 29.43 -32.75
N ALA A 90 -30.75 28.65 -33.73
CA ALA A 90 -31.15 27.26 -33.53
C ALA A 90 -29.98 26.39 -33.07
N GLU A 91 -28.80 26.59 -33.66
CA GLU A 91 -27.58 25.88 -33.28
C GLU A 91 -27.10 26.28 -31.87
N ALA A 92 -27.06 27.57 -31.57
CA ALA A 92 -26.73 28.08 -30.25
C ALA A 92 -27.70 27.56 -29.17
N LYS A 93 -29.00 27.46 -29.49
CA LYS A 93 -30.01 26.88 -28.60
C LYS A 93 -29.75 25.40 -28.36
N LYS A 94 -29.42 24.62 -29.39
CA LYS A 94 -29.07 23.19 -29.26
C LYS A 94 -27.81 23.01 -28.40
N GLN A 95 -26.76 23.78 -28.68
CA GLN A 95 -25.51 23.74 -27.91
C GLN A 95 -25.73 24.09 -26.45
N ARG A 96 -26.51 25.15 -26.17
CA ARG A 96 -26.86 25.53 -24.80
C ARG A 96 -27.64 24.44 -24.07
N ALA A 97 -28.62 23.81 -24.74
CA ALA A 97 -29.38 22.71 -24.15
C ALA A 97 -28.49 21.50 -23.85
N ALA A 98 -27.57 21.15 -24.76
CA ALA A 98 -26.62 20.06 -24.56
C ALA A 98 -25.68 20.34 -23.37
N LEU A 99 -25.12 21.56 -23.30
CA LEU A 99 -24.29 21.99 -22.16
C LEU A 99 -25.06 21.95 -20.85
N GLU A 100 -26.32 22.38 -20.82
CA GLU A 100 -27.14 22.36 -19.61
C GLU A 100 -27.37 20.93 -19.08
N VAL A 101 -27.59 19.97 -19.99
CA VAL A 101 -27.73 18.55 -19.64
C VAL A 101 -26.43 18.01 -19.04
N GLU A 102 -25.28 18.32 -19.66
CA GLU A 102 -23.96 17.87 -19.17
C GLU A 102 -23.61 18.51 -17.81
N VAL A 103 -23.92 19.79 -17.62
CA VAL A 103 -23.74 20.48 -16.34
C VAL A 103 -24.60 19.84 -15.25
N LYS A 104 -25.87 19.55 -15.53
CA LYS A 104 -26.76 18.87 -14.57
C LYS A 104 -26.24 17.47 -14.21
N LYS A 105 -25.73 16.73 -15.20
CA LYS A 105 -25.16 15.40 -14.98
C LYS A 105 -23.92 15.46 -14.10
N SER A 106 -22.95 16.30 -14.45
CA SER A 106 -21.72 16.46 -13.67
C SER A 106 -21.98 17.00 -12.25
N GLN A 107 -22.96 17.88 -12.07
CA GLN A 107 -23.42 18.32 -10.74
C GLN A 107 -23.98 17.16 -9.91
N GLY A 108 -24.78 16.28 -10.51
CA GLY A 108 -25.31 15.08 -9.85
C GLY A 108 -24.19 14.13 -9.41
N GLU A 109 -23.22 13.86 -10.28
CA GLU A 109 -22.05 13.02 -9.97
C GLU A 109 -21.18 13.62 -8.85
N MET A 110 -20.99 14.95 -8.87
CA MET A 110 -20.26 15.67 -7.84
C MET A 110 -20.97 15.59 -6.48
N LEU A 111 -22.29 15.79 -6.43
CA LEU A 111 -23.08 15.65 -5.20
C LEU A 111 -22.99 14.24 -4.61
N LEU A 112 -23.10 13.21 -5.46
CA LEU A 112 -22.95 11.82 -5.04
C LEU A 112 -21.54 11.55 -4.48
N SER A 113 -20.51 12.09 -5.14
CA SER A 113 -19.13 11.95 -4.70
C SER A 113 -18.87 12.65 -3.37
N ALA A 114 -19.42 13.86 -3.19
CA ALA A 114 -19.35 14.59 -1.93
C ALA A 114 -20.07 13.84 -0.79
N GLN A 115 -21.24 13.27 -1.05
CA GLN A 115 -21.96 12.45 -0.06
C GLN A 115 -21.13 11.22 0.34
N LYS A 116 -20.57 10.49 -0.62
CA LYS A 116 -19.72 9.32 -0.35
C LYS A 116 -18.50 9.69 0.49
N LEU A 117 -17.82 10.79 0.17
CA LEU A 117 -16.68 11.27 0.94
C LEU A 117 -17.07 11.62 2.38
N TYR A 118 -18.22 12.28 2.56
CA TYR A 118 -18.73 12.60 3.89
C TYR A 118 -19.03 11.33 4.72
N GLU A 119 -19.67 10.33 4.12
CA GLU A 119 -19.94 9.04 4.77
C GLU A 119 -18.64 8.30 5.13
N GLN A 120 -17.67 8.27 4.22
CA GLN A 120 -16.34 7.69 4.46
C GLN A 120 -15.60 8.40 5.59
N GLU A 121 -15.57 9.73 5.60
CA GLU A 121 -14.91 10.50 6.66
C GLU A 121 -15.55 10.21 8.03
N ARG A 122 -16.89 10.14 8.07
CA ARG A 122 -17.64 9.83 9.29
C ARG A 122 -17.38 8.40 9.76
N ALA A 123 -17.35 7.43 8.85
CA ALA A 123 -17.00 6.05 9.15
C ALA A 123 -15.55 5.93 9.67
N ALA A 124 -14.61 6.61 9.03
CA ALA A 124 -13.21 6.64 9.44
C ALA A 124 -13.03 7.27 10.84
N LYS A 125 -13.73 8.37 11.13
CA LYS A 125 -13.73 8.99 12.47
C LYS A 125 -14.27 8.04 13.54
N ARG A 126 -15.37 7.32 13.25
CA ARG A 126 -15.94 6.32 14.17
C ARG A 126 -14.99 5.14 14.39
N ALA A 127 -14.42 4.61 13.32
CA ALA A 127 -13.47 3.51 13.38
C ALA A 127 -12.22 3.89 14.18
N ARG A 128 -11.67 5.10 13.94
CA ARG A 128 -10.55 5.64 14.71
C ARG A 128 -10.89 5.75 16.19
N LYS A 129 -12.05 6.33 16.54
CA LYS A 129 -12.48 6.47 17.93
C LYS A 129 -12.64 5.11 18.62
N ALA A 130 -13.25 4.13 17.95
CA ALA A 130 -13.40 2.77 18.47
C ALA A 130 -12.04 2.08 18.68
N LEU A 131 -11.08 2.28 17.76
CA LEU A 131 -9.72 1.76 17.91
C LEU A 131 -9.00 2.41 19.10
N GLU A 132 -9.13 3.72 19.28
CA GLU A 132 -8.54 4.44 20.42
C GLU A 132 -9.14 3.95 21.76
N GLU A 133 -10.46 3.74 21.83
CA GLU A 133 -11.13 3.18 23.01
C GLU A 133 -10.66 1.75 23.28
N ALA A 134 -10.67 0.87 22.28
CA ALA A 134 -10.19 -0.51 22.42
C ALA A 134 -8.71 -0.59 22.82
N ALA A 135 -7.86 0.31 22.30
CA ALA A 135 -6.46 0.40 22.68
C ALA A 135 -6.30 0.82 24.14
N ARG A 136 -7.09 1.81 24.62
CA ARG A 136 -7.09 2.23 26.04
C ARG A 136 -7.51 1.10 26.96
N ASP A 137 -8.58 0.39 26.62
CA ASP A 137 -9.07 -0.75 27.41
C ASP A 137 -8.05 -1.89 27.45
N ARG A 138 -7.36 -2.14 26.32
CA ARG A 138 -6.28 -3.13 26.26
C ARG A 138 -5.10 -2.74 27.13
N VAL A 139 -4.68 -1.47 27.11
CA VAL A 139 -3.61 -0.97 27.97
C VAL A 139 -4.01 -1.08 29.45
N MET A 140 -5.24 -0.73 29.80
CA MET A 140 -5.73 -0.82 31.18
C MET A 140 -5.77 -2.27 31.69
N SER A 141 -6.30 -3.20 30.89
CA SER A 141 -6.33 -4.62 31.25
C SER A 141 -4.93 -5.23 31.39
N LEU A 142 -4.00 -4.94 30.47
CA LEU A 142 -2.60 -5.38 30.57
C LEU A 142 -1.93 -4.81 31.82
N ARG A 143 -2.14 -3.52 32.12
CA ARG A 143 -1.60 -2.88 33.32
C ARG A 143 -2.10 -3.56 34.60
N ASN A 144 -3.38 -3.91 34.65
CA ASN A 144 -3.97 -4.61 35.79
C ASN A 144 -3.42 -6.04 35.91
N ALA A 145 -3.26 -6.76 34.79
CA ALA A 145 -2.63 -8.08 34.78
C ALA A 145 -1.17 -8.04 35.26
N VAL A 146 -0.38 -7.06 34.82
CA VAL A 146 1.01 -6.87 35.26
C VAL A 146 1.06 -6.53 36.76
N LYS A 147 0.17 -5.67 37.25
CA LYS A 147 0.08 -5.38 38.69
C LYS A 147 -0.23 -6.64 39.50
N LYS A 148 -1.19 -7.45 39.06
CA LYS A 148 -1.55 -8.71 39.70
C LYS A 148 -0.38 -9.69 39.71
N SER A 149 0.23 -9.93 38.55
CA SER A 149 1.39 -10.82 38.42
C SER A 149 2.58 -10.33 39.27
N ARG A 150 2.80 -9.01 39.38
CA ARG A 150 3.83 -8.43 40.25
C ARG A 150 3.55 -8.71 41.72
N ALA A 151 2.31 -8.51 42.18
CA ALA A 151 1.91 -8.78 43.56
C ALA A 151 2.00 -10.28 43.90
N GLU A 152 1.59 -11.16 42.99
CA GLU A 152 1.77 -12.61 43.13
C GLU A 152 3.25 -12.99 43.25
N ARG A 153 4.11 -12.40 42.41
CA ARG A 153 5.56 -12.63 42.47
C ARG A 153 6.16 -12.15 43.79
N GLU A 154 5.75 -10.98 44.29
CA GLU A 154 6.21 -10.44 45.56
C GLU A 154 5.80 -11.33 46.73
N ALA A 155 4.54 -11.77 46.79
CA ALA A 155 4.07 -12.70 47.81
C ALA A 155 4.80 -14.07 47.77
N LEU A 156 5.13 -14.57 46.58
CA LEU A 156 5.93 -15.79 46.43
C LEU A 156 7.36 -15.61 46.94
N LEU A 157 7.98 -14.46 46.65
CA LEU A 157 9.33 -14.14 47.16
C LEU A 157 9.34 -14.03 48.69
N ASP A 158 8.36 -13.36 49.27
CA ASP A 158 8.21 -13.30 50.74
C ASP A 158 8.07 -14.70 51.35
N ARG A 159 7.27 -15.56 50.70
CA ARG A 159 7.08 -16.95 51.15
C ARG A 159 8.37 -17.78 51.05
N ILE A 160 9.15 -17.60 49.98
CA ILE A 160 10.46 -18.24 49.85
C ILE A 160 11.37 -17.77 50.99
N GLY A 161 11.42 -16.47 51.28
CA GLY A 161 12.22 -15.94 52.38
C GLY A 161 11.78 -16.43 53.77
N ASP A 162 10.49 -16.65 53.99
CA ASP A 162 9.98 -17.30 55.21
C ASP A 162 10.44 -18.75 55.31
N LEU A 163 10.31 -19.52 54.21
CA LEU A 163 10.74 -20.92 54.15
C LEU A 163 12.25 -21.07 54.30
N GLU A 164 13.06 -20.17 53.72
CA GLU A 164 14.50 -20.13 53.90
C GLU A 164 14.88 -19.83 55.35
N ARG A 165 14.14 -18.95 56.05
CA ARG A 165 14.33 -18.70 57.49
C ARG A 165 13.94 -19.92 58.33
N GLU A 166 12.83 -20.57 58.03
CA GLU A 166 12.42 -21.82 58.69
C GLU A 166 13.44 -22.94 58.44
N ALA A 167 13.94 -23.07 57.22
CA ALA A 167 15.00 -24.02 56.87
C ALA A 167 16.32 -23.68 57.57
N ALA A 168 16.70 -22.41 57.67
CA ALA A 168 17.89 -21.98 58.42
C ALA A 168 17.75 -22.21 59.93
N LEU A 169 16.55 -22.06 60.50
CA LEU A 169 16.25 -22.43 61.89
C LEU A 169 16.31 -23.94 62.11
N ALA A 170 15.83 -24.74 61.14
CA ALA A 170 15.96 -26.20 61.16
C ALA A 170 17.41 -26.66 60.94
N GLN A 171 18.18 -25.95 60.12
CA GLN A 171 19.62 -26.18 59.89
C GLN A 171 20.48 -25.70 61.08
N GLY A 172 20.05 -24.66 61.82
CA GLY A 172 20.68 -24.23 63.08
C GLY A 172 20.48 -25.21 64.25
N LEU A 173 19.60 -26.19 64.10
CA LEU A 173 19.48 -27.37 64.97
C LEU A 173 20.25 -28.59 64.44
N SER A 174 20.91 -28.45 63.29
CA SER A 174 21.73 -29.48 62.65
C SER A 174 23.06 -28.87 62.21
N ASP A 175 23.82 -28.39 63.19
CA ASP A 175 25.22 -28.00 63.04
C ASP A 175 26.05 -29.24 62.60
N ASP A 176 26.34 -29.28 61.30
CA ASP A 176 27.65 -29.53 60.67
C ASP A 176 28.55 -30.70 61.14
N SER A 177 28.03 -31.77 61.73
CA SER A 177 28.84 -32.97 62.09
C SER A 177 28.41 -34.29 61.44
N GLY A 178 27.42 -34.27 60.54
CA GLY A 178 26.75 -35.49 60.06
C GLY A 178 27.47 -36.31 58.97
N SER A 179 28.46 -35.78 58.26
CA SER A 179 29.14 -36.54 57.19
C SER A 179 30.42 -37.25 57.66
N GLU A 180 30.93 -36.92 58.84
CA GLU A 180 32.12 -37.55 59.43
C GLU A 180 31.73 -38.80 60.23
N THR A 181 30.60 -38.78 60.94
CA THR A 181 30.14 -39.91 61.77
C THR A 181 29.47 -41.03 60.97
N VAL A 182 28.78 -40.71 59.86
CA VAL A 182 28.03 -41.72 59.08
C VAL A 182 28.93 -42.78 58.46
N LEU A 183 30.17 -42.45 58.08
CA LEU A 183 31.13 -43.43 57.57
C LEU A 183 31.80 -44.25 58.69
N GLU A 184 31.98 -43.67 59.87
CA GLU A 184 32.59 -44.34 61.03
C GLU A 184 31.64 -45.36 61.68
N ASP A 185 30.34 -45.11 61.67
CA ASP A 185 29.32 -46.03 62.22
C ASP A 185 29.02 -47.24 61.31
N MET A 186 29.61 -47.30 60.11
CA MET A 186 29.41 -48.43 59.20
C MET A 186 30.18 -49.68 59.66
N THR A 187 29.46 -50.80 59.79
CA THR A 187 30.04 -52.13 60.07
C THR A 187 30.83 -52.71 58.89
N CYS A 188 30.86 -52.04 57.74
CA CYS A 188 31.69 -52.40 56.60
C CYS A 188 32.89 -51.46 56.46
N GLY A 189 34.03 -52.00 56.03
CA GLY A 189 35.18 -51.17 55.69
C GLY A 189 34.93 -50.37 54.42
N VAL A 190 35.04 -49.04 54.51
CA VAL A 190 34.92 -48.12 53.36
C VAL A 190 36.23 -47.37 53.18
N VAL A 191 36.71 -47.34 51.94
CA VAL A 191 37.89 -46.58 51.49
C VAL A 191 37.48 -45.76 50.27
N ILE A 192 37.76 -44.46 50.28
CA ILE A 192 37.43 -43.53 49.20
C ILE A 192 38.73 -42.91 48.70
N GLY A 193 38.98 -43.04 47.39
CA GLY A 193 40.08 -42.37 46.71
C GLY A 193 39.67 -41.02 46.13
N ASP A 194 40.64 -40.14 45.96
CA ASP A 194 40.50 -38.91 45.16
C ASP A 194 40.62 -39.21 43.65
N ALA A 195 40.41 -38.19 42.81
CA ALA A 195 40.53 -38.29 41.36
C ALA A 195 41.96 -38.63 40.87
N SER A 196 42.97 -38.51 41.75
CA SER A 196 44.38 -38.85 41.46
C SER A 196 44.70 -40.30 41.85
N GLY A 197 43.75 -41.05 42.42
CA GLY A 197 43.93 -42.42 42.86
C GLY A 197 44.58 -42.55 44.24
N ASN A 198 44.69 -41.47 45.01
CA ASN A 198 45.18 -41.50 46.39
C ASN A 198 44.03 -41.66 47.38
N ILE A 199 44.29 -42.28 48.53
CA ILE A 199 43.28 -42.49 49.56
C ILE A 199 42.96 -41.16 50.23
N GLY A 200 41.77 -40.63 49.96
CA GLY A 200 41.25 -39.41 50.59
C GLY A 200 40.55 -39.70 51.92
N ARG A 201 39.92 -40.88 52.06
CA ARG A 201 39.24 -41.29 53.30
C ARG A 201 39.28 -42.81 53.52
N ILE A 202 39.35 -43.20 54.79
CA ILE A 202 39.25 -44.58 55.25
C ILE A 202 38.56 -44.59 56.62
N ASN A 203 37.55 -45.44 56.82
CA ASN A 203 36.86 -45.54 58.13
C ASN A 203 37.61 -46.48 59.11
N THR A 204 37.25 -46.42 60.40
CA THR A 204 37.85 -47.28 61.44
C THR A 204 37.72 -48.76 61.11
N THR A 205 36.56 -49.19 60.62
CA THR A 205 36.31 -50.59 60.26
C THR A 205 37.26 -51.09 59.16
N ALA A 206 37.50 -50.30 58.10
CA ALA A 206 38.46 -50.64 57.04
C ALA A 206 39.89 -50.69 57.56
N SER A 207 40.27 -49.72 58.39
CA SER A 207 41.61 -49.66 59.00
C SER A 207 41.90 -50.91 59.85
N GLN A 208 40.92 -51.35 60.63
CA GLN A 208 41.01 -52.59 61.42
C GLN A 208 41.02 -53.85 60.55
N MET A 209 40.18 -53.92 59.51
CA MET A 209 40.12 -55.07 58.60
C MET A 209 41.44 -55.25 57.82
N LEU A 210 42.03 -54.14 57.38
CA LEU A 210 43.25 -54.13 56.58
C LEU A 210 44.54 -54.10 57.42
N HIS A 211 44.44 -53.98 58.75
CA HIS A 211 45.59 -53.82 59.66
C HIS A 211 46.49 -52.62 59.29
N VAL A 212 45.88 -51.49 58.91
CA VAL A 212 46.57 -50.25 58.55
C VAL A 212 46.19 -49.12 59.49
N SER A 213 47.10 -48.17 59.72
CA SER A 213 46.81 -46.96 60.50
C SER A 213 46.24 -45.87 59.59
N PRO A 214 45.11 -45.22 59.96
CA PRO A 214 44.49 -44.16 59.14
C PRO A 214 45.49 -43.04 58.79
N GLU A 215 46.25 -42.58 59.79
CA GLU A 215 47.21 -41.47 59.66
C GLU A 215 48.33 -41.74 58.66
N THR A 216 48.74 -43.01 58.50
CA THR A 216 49.82 -43.37 57.58
C THR A 216 49.30 -43.83 56.22
N THR A 217 47.98 -43.96 56.06
CA THR A 217 47.34 -44.50 54.85
C THR A 217 46.71 -43.40 54.01
N LEU A 218 46.32 -42.29 54.62
CA LEU A 218 45.87 -41.10 53.93
C LEU A 218 46.95 -40.58 52.96
N SER A 219 46.52 -40.10 51.80
CA SER A 219 47.36 -39.56 50.73
C SER A 219 48.37 -40.54 50.11
N LYS A 220 48.27 -41.84 50.42
CA LYS A 220 48.98 -42.90 49.68
C LYS A 220 48.15 -43.39 48.50
N PRO A 221 48.78 -43.91 47.44
CA PRO A 221 48.06 -44.48 46.30
C PRO A 221 47.23 -45.68 46.76
N LEU A 222 45.98 -45.76 46.28
CA LEU A 222 45.07 -46.89 46.55
C LEU A 222 45.68 -48.24 46.13
N TRP A 223 46.58 -48.18 45.15
CA TRP A 223 47.40 -49.30 44.68
C TRP A 223 48.19 -49.99 45.82
N ASP A 224 48.81 -49.22 46.71
CA ASP A 224 49.70 -49.74 47.75
C ASP A 224 48.97 -50.25 49.00
N LEU A 225 47.63 -50.15 49.01
CA LEU A 225 46.82 -50.48 50.18
C LEU A 225 46.87 -51.97 50.53
N VAL A 226 46.85 -52.85 49.53
CA VAL A 226 46.93 -54.31 49.73
C VAL A 226 47.93 -54.94 48.80
N ARG A 227 48.91 -55.65 49.37
CA ARG A 227 49.99 -56.33 48.63
C ARG A 227 49.57 -57.71 48.15
N ASP A 228 48.53 -57.78 47.32
CA ASP A 228 48.00 -59.00 46.71
C ASP A 228 47.89 -58.79 45.19
N GLU A 229 48.31 -59.76 44.37
CA GLU A 229 48.20 -59.67 42.91
C GLU A 229 46.76 -59.45 42.43
N ARG A 230 45.77 -59.99 43.17
CA ARG A 230 44.34 -59.84 42.82
C ARG A 230 43.85 -58.41 43.04
N TRP A 231 44.37 -57.71 44.05
CA TRP A 231 44.04 -56.30 44.31
C TRP A 231 44.51 -55.40 43.17
N HIS A 232 45.76 -55.57 42.75
CA HIS A 232 46.36 -54.80 41.66
C HIS A 232 45.62 -54.99 40.34
N LYS A 233 45.29 -56.25 39.98
CA LYS A 233 44.50 -56.54 38.77
C LYS A 233 43.13 -55.87 38.79
N SER A 234 42.47 -55.83 39.96
CA SER A 234 41.16 -55.19 40.10
C SER A 234 41.21 -53.67 39.97
N ILE A 235 42.30 -53.03 40.41
CA ILE A 235 42.50 -51.59 40.20
C ILE A 235 42.79 -51.28 38.72
N GLU A 236 43.60 -52.10 38.03
CA GLU A 236 43.82 -51.94 36.58
C GLU A 236 42.52 -52.13 35.77
N GLU A 237 41.70 -53.10 36.16
CA GLU A 237 40.40 -53.34 35.52
C GLU A 237 39.45 -52.15 35.72
N LEU A 238 39.44 -51.55 36.92
CA LEU A 238 38.65 -50.35 37.19
C LEU A 238 39.18 -49.11 36.42
N ALA A 239 40.49 -48.99 36.23
CA ALA A 239 41.11 -47.91 35.47
C ALA A 239 40.82 -48.01 33.96
N THR A 240 40.66 -49.22 33.43
CA THR A 240 40.35 -49.46 32.00
C THR A 240 38.85 -49.37 31.70
N LYS A 241 37.97 -49.61 32.68
CA LYS A 241 36.51 -49.48 32.56
C LYS A 241 35.93 -48.59 33.68
N PRO A 242 36.02 -47.25 33.55
CA PRO A 242 35.37 -46.36 34.50
C PRO A 242 33.85 -46.60 34.50
N HIS A 243 33.23 -46.66 35.69
CA HIS A 243 31.82 -47.00 35.99
C HIS A 243 31.45 -48.49 36.13
N ASP A 244 32.39 -49.42 35.99
CA ASP A 244 32.12 -50.85 36.26
C ASP A 244 32.30 -51.18 37.76
N MET A 245 31.61 -52.22 38.25
CA MET A 245 31.79 -52.73 39.61
C MET A 245 32.70 -53.97 39.59
N VAL A 246 33.91 -53.83 40.12
CA VAL A 246 34.88 -54.93 40.20
C VAL A 246 34.83 -55.55 41.59
N VAL A 247 34.51 -56.84 41.66
CA VAL A 247 34.50 -57.61 42.92
C VAL A 247 35.75 -58.46 42.99
N THR A 248 36.53 -58.29 44.05
CA THR A 248 37.77 -59.05 44.26
C THR A 248 37.84 -59.64 45.65
N THR A 249 38.62 -60.71 45.80
CA THR A 249 38.82 -61.39 47.08
C THR A 249 40.30 -61.38 47.38
N VAL A 250 40.66 -60.73 48.49
CA VAL A 250 42.03 -60.36 48.84
C VAL A 250 42.40 -60.99 50.17
N GLU A 251 43.64 -61.47 50.28
CA GLU A 251 44.16 -62.03 51.53
C GLU A 251 44.96 -60.98 52.29
N VAL A 252 44.52 -60.66 53.52
CA VAL A 252 45.19 -59.72 54.41
C VAL A 252 45.51 -60.44 55.72
N GLY A 253 46.78 -60.76 55.93
CA GLY A 253 47.24 -61.55 57.08
C GLY A 253 46.66 -62.97 57.05
N ASN A 254 45.80 -63.29 58.03
CA ASN A 254 45.14 -64.59 58.14
C ASN A 254 43.62 -64.49 57.84
N ARG A 255 43.19 -63.46 57.11
CA ARG A 255 41.79 -63.21 56.75
C ARG A 255 41.66 -63.08 55.24
N VAL A 256 40.56 -63.63 54.72
CA VAL A 256 40.14 -63.46 53.33
C VAL A 256 39.01 -62.42 53.31
N LEU A 257 39.24 -61.28 52.65
CA LEU A 257 38.29 -60.18 52.55
C LEU A 257 37.73 -60.10 51.13
N ARG A 258 36.41 -59.93 51.01
CA ARG A 258 35.77 -59.62 49.73
C ARG A 258 35.62 -58.10 49.62
N ALA A 259 36.28 -57.49 48.64
CA ALA A 259 36.22 -56.07 48.35
C ALA A 259 35.41 -55.81 47.08
N ILE A 260 34.65 -54.73 47.07
CA ILE A 260 33.91 -54.24 45.91
C ILE A 260 34.48 -52.86 45.59
N LEU A 261 35.02 -52.70 44.39
CA LEU A 261 35.57 -51.45 43.90
C LEU A 261 34.63 -50.88 42.85
N SER A 262 34.33 -49.59 42.98
CA SER A 262 33.51 -48.85 42.03
C SER A 262 34.08 -47.45 41.87
N SER A 263 34.06 -46.95 40.64
CA SER A 263 34.41 -45.56 40.35
C SER A 263 33.12 -44.74 40.37
N MET A 264 33.02 -43.77 41.28
CA MET A 264 31.93 -42.80 41.27
C MET A 264 32.35 -41.58 40.46
N ALA A 265 31.59 -41.24 39.42
CA ALA A 265 31.72 -39.95 38.77
C ALA A 265 31.38 -38.86 39.79
N SER A 266 32.35 -38.00 40.11
CA SER A 266 32.08 -36.83 40.95
C SER A 266 31.08 -35.94 40.23
N ALA A 267 29.92 -35.74 40.86
CA ALA A 267 28.96 -34.72 40.48
C ALA A 267 29.61 -33.34 40.70
N GLN A 268 30.35 -32.87 39.70
CA GLN A 268 30.69 -31.45 39.57
C GLN A 268 29.73 -30.83 38.58
N GLU A 269 28.72 -30.18 39.18
CA GLU A 269 28.20 -28.84 38.83
C GLU A 269 27.89 -28.56 37.35
N GLU A 270 26.61 -28.74 36.99
CA GLU A 270 25.89 -27.83 36.09
C GLU A 270 24.90 -26.97 36.90
#